data_AF-A0A8C5HLY5-F1
#
_entry.id   AF-A0A8C5HLY5-F1
#
_cell.length_a   1.000
_cell.length_b   1.000
_cell.length_c   1.000
_cell.angle_alpha   90.00
_cell.angle_beta   90.00
_cell.angle_gamma   90.00
#
_symmetry.space_group_name_H-M   'P 1'
#
loop_
_entity.id
_entity.type
_entity.pdbx_description
1 polymer ?
#
loop_
_entity_poly.entity_id
_entity_poly.type
_entity_poly.pdbx_seq_one_letter_code
_entity_poly.pdbx_strand_id
1 'polypeptide(L)'
;LGNAEEAKSKIKPGFVPGLAPPKIPDGEKVDFDDIHKKRKEKDLTELQTLIEDHFEKRKKEEEELVSLTDRIEKRRSERAEQMKIRAEREKERQNRLAEEKARREEEEAKKKAEEGERKKMILSNLSFTGYKGQSQNGTKKQTEREKKKKILNDRHKELNIDNLKEDKLREKAKELWDWVRQLESEKFDFQYKCMKQKYEVKMH
;
A
#
# COMPACT_ATOMS: atom_id res chain seq x y z
N LEU A 1 -75.34 11.78 43.88
CA LEU A 1 -75.54 13.24 43.84
C LEU A 1 -75.83 13.59 42.38
N GLY A 2 -77.06 13.45 41.91
CA GLY A 2 -78.15 14.43 42.09
C GLY A 2 -78.04 15.42 40.92
N ASN A 3 -78.66 15.18 39.75
CA ASN A 3 -80.08 15.27 39.37
C ASN A 3 -80.62 16.72 39.36
N ALA A 4 -81.54 16.97 38.42
CA ALA A 4 -82.31 18.20 38.09
C ALA A 4 -81.64 19.16 37.08
N GLU A 5 -82.28 19.66 36.02
CA GLU A 5 -83.69 19.67 35.56
C GLU A 5 -83.67 20.14 34.08
N GLU A 6 -84.38 19.47 33.14
CA GLU A 6 -85.68 19.88 32.55
C GLU A 6 -85.52 20.99 31.47
N ALA A 7 -86.02 20.93 30.22
CA ALA A 7 -87.35 20.57 29.76
C ALA A 7 -87.37 20.18 28.26
N LYS A 8 -88.45 19.49 27.86
CA LYS A 8 -88.74 18.93 26.53
C LYS A 8 -89.13 19.98 25.48
N SER A 9 -88.82 19.71 24.21
CA SER A 9 -89.78 19.93 23.11
C SER A 9 -89.63 18.85 22.02
N LYS A 10 -90.66 18.00 21.88
CA LYS A 10 -90.77 16.98 20.83
C LYS A 10 -91.18 17.66 19.51
N ILE A 11 -90.38 17.54 18.46
CA ILE A 11 -90.77 17.91 17.08
C ILE A 11 -90.89 16.61 16.28
N LYS A 12 -92.10 16.30 15.80
CA LYS A 12 -92.39 15.17 14.90
C LYS A 12 -91.84 15.49 13.49
N PRO A 13 -91.41 14.49 12.71
CA PRO A 13 -90.76 14.71 11.43
C PRO A 13 -91.78 15.12 10.37
N GLY A 14 -91.54 16.26 9.71
CA GLY A 14 -92.31 16.70 8.55
C GLY A 14 -92.01 15.81 7.35
N PHE A 15 -93.01 15.09 6.88
CA PHE A 15 -93.01 14.39 5.59
C PHE A 15 -93.04 15.43 4.46
N VAL A 16 -91.95 15.50 3.69
CA VAL A 16 -91.88 16.30 2.44
C VAL A 16 -92.25 15.41 1.25
N PRO A 17 -93.39 15.63 0.57
CA PRO A 17 -93.73 14.92 -0.66
C PRO A 17 -93.14 15.67 -1.85
N GLY A 18 -92.25 15.03 -2.62
CA GLY A 18 -91.80 15.63 -3.88
C GLY A 18 -90.48 15.19 -4.51
N LEU A 19 -89.78 14.16 -4.04
CA LEU A 19 -88.63 13.61 -4.78
C LEU A 19 -89.08 12.44 -5.65
N ALA A 20 -89.45 12.73 -6.89
CA ALA A 20 -89.43 11.71 -7.94
C ALA A 20 -87.98 11.19 -8.06
N PRO A 21 -87.76 9.86 -8.11
CA PRO A 21 -86.42 9.32 -8.30
C PRO A 21 -85.83 9.93 -9.57
N PRO A 22 -84.59 10.47 -9.55
CA PRO A 22 -83.96 10.93 -10.77
C PRO A 22 -83.94 9.76 -11.75
N LYS A 23 -84.54 9.96 -12.93
CA LYS A 23 -84.45 9.00 -14.03
C LYS A 23 -82.97 8.80 -14.31
N ILE A 24 -82.47 7.63 -13.92
CA ILE A 24 -81.16 7.14 -14.32
C ILE A 24 -81.19 7.15 -15.85
N PRO A 25 -80.27 7.86 -16.53
CA PRO A 25 -80.18 7.84 -17.97
C PRO A 25 -80.13 6.39 -18.42
N ASP A 26 -81.01 6.01 -19.35
CA ASP A 26 -81.06 4.67 -19.93
C ASP A 26 -79.65 4.25 -20.30
N GLY A 27 -79.23 3.13 -19.70
CA GLY A 27 -77.87 2.63 -19.81
C GLY A 27 -77.45 2.56 -21.27
N GLU A 28 -76.48 3.41 -21.63
CA GLU A 28 -75.53 3.09 -22.66
C GLU A 28 -75.03 1.69 -22.33
N LYS A 29 -75.43 0.71 -23.14
CA LYS A 29 -75.07 -0.69 -22.92
C LYS A 29 -73.56 -0.73 -22.78
N VAL A 30 -73.11 -0.95 -21.55
CA VAL A 30 -71.69 -1.07 -21.23
C VAL A 30 -71.20 -2.27 -22.03
N ASP A 31 -70.46 -2.00 -23.09
CA ASP A 31 -69.93 -3.02 -23.96
C ASP A 31 -68.76 -3.70 -23.25
N PHE A 32 -69.03 -4.88 -22.68
CA PHE A 32 -68.04 -5.67 -21.96
C PHE A 32 -66.87 -6.08 -22.85
N ASP A 33 -67.09 -6.22 -24.16
CA ASP A 33 -66.03 -6.54 -25.12
C ASP A 33 -65.11 -5.32 -25.34
N ASP A 34 -65.68 -4.10 -25.38
CA ASP A 34 -64.90 -2.85 -25.44
C ASP A 34 -64.07 -2.63 -24.16
N ILE A 35 -64.64 -2.91 -22.99
CA ILE A 35 -63.89 -2.85 -21.71
C ILE A 35 -62.74 -3.85 -21.70
N HIS A 36 -62.97 -5.09 -22.13
CA HIS A 36 -61.93 -6.10 -22.20
C HIS A 36 -60.85 -5.76 -23.21
N LYS A 37 -61.22 -5.20 -24.37
CA LYS A 37 -60.26 -4.74 -25.38
C LYS A 37 -59.40 -3.59 -24.85
N LYS A 38 -60.02 -2.56 -24.26
CA LYS A 38 -59.32 -1.41 -23.66
C LYS A 38 -58.41 -1.83 -22.50
N ARG A 39 -58.82 -2.80 -21.68
CA ARG A 39 -57.97 -3.36 -20.63
C ARG A 39 -56.75 -4.06 -21.22
N LYS A 40 -56.95 -4.96 -22.19
CA LYS A 40 -55.82 -5.65 -22.85
C LYS A 40 -54.86 -4.68 -23.53
N GLU A 41 -55.38 -3.65 -24.20
CA GLU A 41 -54.57 -2.63 -24.86
C GLU A 41 -53.76 -1.82 -23.85
N LYS A 42 -54.40 -1.36 -22.77
CA LYS A 42 -53.72 -0.67 -21.65
C LYS A 42 -52.63 -1.56 -21.02
N ASP A 43 -52.95 -2.80 -20.68
CA ASP A 43 -52.01 -3.72 -20.04
C ASP A 43 -50.83 -4.04 -20.97
N LEU A 44 -51.08 -4.14 -22.28
CA LEU A 44 -50.01 -4.33 -23.28
C LEU A 44 -49.09 -3.11 -23.37
N THR A 45 -49.65 -1.89 -23.41
CA THR A 45 -48.86 -0.66 -23.42
C THR A 45 -48.06 -0.51 -22.13
N GLU A 46 -48.68 -0.76 -20.97
CA GLU A 46 -48.02 -0.70 -19.66
C GLU A 46 -46.86 -1.71 -19.58
N LEU A 47 -47.07 -2.93 -20.08
CA LEU A 47 -46.03 -3.94 -20.17
C LEU A 47 -44.88 -3.50 -21.10
N GLN A 48 -45.18 -2.93 -22.26
CA GLN A 48 -44.16 -2.40 -23.18
C GLN A 48 -43.34 -1.28 -22.53
N THR A 49 -44.00 -0.33 -21.87
CA THR A 49 -43.31 0.76 -21.15
C THR A 49 -42.44 0.22 -20.02
N LEU A 50 -42.91 -0.75 -19.24
CA LEU A 50 -42.11 -1.38 -18.18
C LEU A 50 -40.88 -2.10 -18.72
N ILE A 51 -41.03 -2.78 -19.86
CA ILE A 51 -39.92 -3.46 -20.54
C ILE A 51 -38.89 -2.42 -21.00
N GLU A 52 -39.31 -1.37 -21.71
CA GLU A 52 -38.43 -0.31 -22.19
C GLU A 52 -37.72 0.41 -21.04
N ASP A 53 -38.46 0.80 -19.99
CA ASP A 53 -37.90 1.44 -18.79
C ASP A 53 -36.84 0.56 -18.11
N HIS A 54 -37.08 -0.76 -18.01
CA HIS A 54 -36.12 -1.68 -17.42
C HIS A 54 -34.84 -1.77 -18.24
N PHE A 55 -34.95 -1.89 -19.57
CA PHE A 55 -33.79 -1.95 -20.45
C PHE A 55 -33.00 -0.64 -20.46
N GLU A 56 -33.67 0.50 -20.52
CA GLU A 56 -33.02 1.82 -20.50
C GLU A 56 -32.33 2.10 -19.17
N LYS A 57 -32.96 1.76 -18.03
CA LYS A 57 -32.32 1.89 -16.71
C LYS A 57 -31.08 1.01 -16.61
N ARG A 58 -31.21 -0.27 -16.97
CA ARG A 58 -30.09 -1.21 -16.91
C ARG A 58 -28.95 -0.80 -17.82
N LYS A 59 -29.25 -0.35 -19.04
CA LYS A 59 -28.25 0.12 -20.00
C LYS A 59 -27.49 1.34 -19.45
N LYS A 60 -28.19 2.32 -18.88
CA LYS A 60 -27.55 3.49 -18.24
C LYS A 60 -26.66 3.09 -17.06
N GLU A 61 -27.16 2.22 -16.19
CA GLU A 61 -26.38 1.72 -15.04
C GLU A 61 -25.15 0.93 -15.50
N GLU A 62 -25.27 0.09 -16.52
CA GLU A 62 -24.14 -0.67 -17.09
C GLU A 62 -23.11 0.27 -17.74
N GLU A 63 -23.54 1.28 -18.50
CA GLU A 63 -22.64 2.29 -19.10
C GLU A 63 -21.90 3.10 -18.02
N GLU A 64 -22.58 3.50 -16.94
CA GLU A 64 -21.97 4.20 -15.81
C GLU A 64 -20.96 3.31 -15.07
N LEU A 65 -21.31 2.04 -14.85
CA LEU A 65 -20.44 1.09 -14.18
C LEU A 65 -19.18 0.84 -15.01
N VAL A 66 -19.31 0.62 -16.32
CA VAL A 66 -18.19 0.45 -17.25
C VAL A 66 -17.29 1.70 -17.26
N SER A 67 -17.88 2.90 -17.36
CA SER A 67 -17.12 4.16 -17.30
C SER A 67 -16.34 4.31 -15.99
N LEU A 68 -16.92 3.88 -14.88
CA LEU A 68 -16.28 3.93 -13.57
C LEU A 68 -15.14 2.90 -13.49
N THR A 69 -15.36 1.66 -13.93
CA THR A 69 -14.34 0.61 -13.92
C THR A 69 -13.15 0.99 -14.79
N ASP A 70 -13.38 1.52 -16.00
CA ASP A 70 -12.32 1.95 -16.91
C ASP A 70 -11.46 3.06 -16.28
N ARG A 71 -12.10 3.99 -15.57
CA ARG A 71 -11.40 5.08 -14.88
C ARG A 71 -10.57 4.57 -13.70
N ILE A 72 -11.07 3.59 -12.97
CA ILE A 72 -10.34 2.93 -11.87
C ILE A 72 -9.16 2.15 -12.44
N GLU A 73 -9.36 1.41 -13.52
CA GLU A 73 -8.33 0.62 -14.18
C GLU A 73 -7.22 1.52 -14.74
N LYS A 74 -7.59 2.62 -15.42
CA LYS A 74 -6.64 3.64 -15.87
C LYS A 74 -5.81 4.22 -14.72
N ARG A 75 -6.44 4.57 -13.59
CA ARG A 75 -5.69 5.05 -12.40
C ARG A 75 -4.81 3.97 -11.77
N ARG A 76 -5.15 2.69 -11.91
CA ARG A 76 -4.32 1.57 -11.44
C ARG A 76 -3.12 1.38 -12.36
N SER A 77 -3.32 1.41 -13.68
CA SER A 77 -2.22 1.29 -14.66
C SER A 77 -1.25 2.46 -14.56
N GLU A 78 -1.74 3.71 -14.44
CA GLU A 78 -0.90 4.90 -14.23
C GLU A 78 -0.05 4.78 -12.95
N ARG A 79 -0.62 4.29 -11.84
CA ARG A 79 0.14 4.07 -10.60
C ARG A 79 1.18 2.95 -10.76
N ALA A 80 0.82 1.86 -11.43
CA ALA A 80 1.76 0.76 -11.69
C ALA A 80 2.93 1.23 -12.57
N GLU A 81 2.67 2.05 -13.58
CA GLU A 81 3.68 2.64 -14.44
C GLU A 81 4.58 3.63 -13.67
N GLN A 82 4.00 4.50 -12.84
CA GLN A 82 4.78 5.36 -11.96
C GLN A 82 5.71 4.58 -11.01
N MET A 83 5.23 3.46 -10.45
CA MET A 83 6.06 2.59 -9.63
C MET A 83 7.17 1.94 -10.45
N LYS A 84 6.87 1.48 -11.67
CA LYS A 84 7.86 0.90 -12.58
C LYS A 84 8.96 1.90 -12.94
N ILE A 85 8.60 3.13 -13.29
CA ILE A 85 9.55 4.22 -13.58
C ILE A 85 10.43 4.53 -12.36
N ARG A 86 9.84 4.59 -11.16
CA ARG A 86 10.61 4.80 -9.92
C ARG A 86 11.60 3.67 -9.66
N ALA A 87 11.15 2.42 -9.82
CA ALA A 87 12.00 1.24 -9.65
C ALA A 87 13.14 1.19 -10.68
N GLU A 88 12.86 1.55 -11.94
CA GLU A 88 13.86 1.61 -13.01
C GLU A 88 14.90 2.71 -12.76
N ARG A 89 14.48 3.92 -12.38
CA ARG A 89 15.39 5.00 -11.99
C ARG A 89 16.27 4.63 -10.80
N GLU A 90 15.71 3.95 -9.80
CA GLU A 90 16.49 3.49 -8.66
C GLU A 90 17.51 2.42 -9.06
N LYS A 91 17.08 1.45 -9.88
CA LYS A 91 17.97 0.42 -10.44
C LYS A 91 19.09 1.04 -11.27
N GLU A 92 18.81 2.05 -12.09
CA GLU A 92 19.82 2.75 -12.87
C GLU A 92 20.84 3.47 -11.97
N ARG A 93 20.37 4.14 -10.90
CA ARG A 93 21.26 4.76 -9.91
C ARG A 93 22.18 3.76 -9.23
N GLN A 94 21.62 2.63 -8.78
CA GLN A 94 22.41 1.56 -8.16
C GLN A 94 23.42 0.97 -9.14
N ASN A 95 23.02 0.73 -10.38
CA ASN A 95 23.91 0.23 -11.43
C ASN A 95 25.05 1.21 -11.73
N ARG A 96 24.77 2.51 -11.82
CA ARG A 96 25.78 3.55 -12.07
C ARG A 96 26.81 3.62 -10.94
N LEU A 97 26.36 3.54 -9.68
CA LEU A 97 27.25 3.49 -8.52
C LEU A 97 28.09 2.21 -8.50
N ALA A 98 27.50 1.07 -8.87
CA ALA A 98 28.20 -0.20 -8.96
C ALA A 98 29.25 -0.19 -10.08
N GLU A 99 28.93 0.38 -11.24
CA GLU A 99 29.83 0.50 -12.39
C GLU A 99 30.99 1.47 -12.10
N GLU A 100 30.73 2.64 -11.49
CA GLU A 100 31.78 3.57 -11.09
C GLU A 100 32.73 2.94 -10.06
N LYS A 101 32.16 2.20 -9.10
CA LYS A 101 32.95 1.45 -8.12
C LYS A 101 33.78 0.35 -8.78
N ALA A 102 33.20 -0.41 -9.71
CA ALA A 102 33.90 -1.44 -10.45
C ALA A 102 35.05 -0.85 -11.29
N ARG A 103 34.82 0.26 -11.98
CA ARG A 103 35.87 0.96 -12.75
C ARG A 103 37.00 1.45 -11.86
N ARG A 104 36.67 2.00 -10.68
CA ARG A 104 37.67 2.44 -9.69
C ARG A 104 38.48 1.27 -9.13
N GLU A 105 37.83 0.14 -8.86
CA GLU A 105 38.50 -1.09 -8.40
C GLU A 105 39.40 -1.67 -9.49
N GLU A 106 38.99 -1.63 -10.76
CA GLU A 106 39.80 -2.08 -11.90
C GLU A 106 41.03 -1.16 -12.14
N GLU A 107 40.85 0.16 -12.08
CA GLU A 107 41.95 1.13 -12.17
C GLU A 107 42.95 0.97 -10.99
N GLU A 108 42.46 0.74 -9.76
CA GLU A 108 43.33 0.50 -8.60
C GLU A 108 44.06 -0.85 -8.71
N ALA A 109 43.38 -1.90 -9.20
CA ALA A 109 43.99 -3.21 -9.44
C ALA A 109 45.09 -3.13 -10.51
N LYS A 110 44.82 -2.43 -11.63
CA LYS A 110 45.81 -2.22 -12.69
C LYS A 110 47.01 -1.41 -12.19
N LYS A 111 46.78 -0.32 -11.46
CA LYS A 111 47.86 0.49 -10.86
C LYS A 111 48.69 -0.32 -9.86
N LYS A 112 48.07 -1.18 -9.06
CA LYS A 112 48.76 -2.07 -8.12
C LYS A 112 49.56 -3.16 -8.82
N ALA A 113 49.07 -3.68 -9.95
CA ALA A 113 49.81 -4.62 -10.79
C ALA A 113 51.04 -3.95 -11.43
N GLU A 114 50.86 -2.77 -12.04
CA GLU A 114 51.97 -1.98 -12.61
C GLU A 114 53.00 -1.55 -11.56
N GLU A 115 52.56 -1.12 -10.36
CA GLU A 115 53.46 -0.78 -9.26
C GLU A 115 54.19 -2.03 -8.73
N GLY A 116 53.52 -3.19 -8.72
CA GLY A 116 54.12 -4.49 -8.38
C GLY A 116 55.19 -4.92 -9.39
N GLU A 117 54.93 -4.75 -10.69
CA GLU A 117 55.89 -5.04 -11.75
C GLU A 117 57.07 -4.05 -11.75
N ARG A 118 56.80 -2.75 -11.56
CA ARG A 118 57.86 -1.74 -11.38
C ARG A 118 58.71 -2.03 -10.14
N LYS A 119 58.08 -2.39 -9.01
CA LYS A 119 58.80 -2.82 -7.81
C LYS A 119 59.60 -4.08 -8.08
N LYS A 120 59.07 -5.07 -8.80
CA LYS A 120 59.80 -6.29 -9.17
C LYS A 120 61.00 -5.97 -10.07
N MET A 121 60.86 -5.07 -11.04
CA MET A 121 61.96 -4.60 -11.89
C MET A 121 63.03 -3.87 -11.07
N ILE A 122 62.64 -2.93 -10.20
CA ILE A 122 63.57 -2.19 -9.34
C ILE A 122 64.26 -3.13 -8.35
N LEU A 123 63.54 -4.06 -7.71
CA LEU A 123 64.11 -5.04 -6.78
C LEU A 123 65.01 -6.06 -7.48
N SER A 124 64.69 -6.43 -8.72
CA SER A 124 65.57 -7.23 -9.58
C SER A 124 66.86 -6.49 -9.91
N ASN A 125 66.78 -5.17 -10.14
CA ASN A 125 67.95 -4.33 -10.42
C ASN A 125 68.77 -4.02 -9.14
N LEU A 126 68.12 -3.97 -7.98
CA LEU A 126 68.72 -3.76 -6.66
C LEU A 126 69.23 -5.07 -6.01
N SER A 127 68.92 -6.24 -6.59
CA SER A 127 69.45 -7.54 -6.14
C SER A 127 70.96 -7.71 -6.36
N PHE A 128 71.65 -6.67 -6.88
CA PHE A 128 73.10 -6.62 -6.97
C PHE A 128 73.78 -6.04 -5.72
N THR A 129 73.07 -5.39 -4.78
CA THR A 129 73.70 -4.80 -3.58
C THR A 129 72.96 -5.24 -2.32
N GLY A 130 73.54 -6.21 -1.60
CA GLY A 130 72.91 -6.84 -0.44
C GLY A 130 72.59 -5.86 0.69
N TYR A 131 71.29 -5.61 0.92
CA TYR A 131 70.76 -5.18 2.21
C TYR A 131 69.42 -5.87 2.47
N LYS A 132 69.39 -6.70 3.51
CA LYS A 132 68.19 -7.33 4.07
C LYS A 132 67.27 -6.26 4.67
N GLY A 133 65.98 -6.32 4.35
CA GLY A 133 64.95 -5.51 5.02
C GLY A 133 63.54 -5.84 4.54
N GLN A 134 62.98 -6.94 5.03
CA GLN A 134 61.53 -7.23 5.10
C GLN A 134 60.68 -6.81 3.87
N SER A 135 60.93 -7.39 2.71
CA SER A 135 59.98 -7.30 1.59
C SER A 135 58.84 -8.32 1.78
N GLN A 136 57.82 -7.94 2.55
CA GLN A 136 56.52 -8.63 2.53
C GLN A 136 55.78 -8.19 1.26
N ASN A 137 56.16 -8.78 0.12
CA ASN A 137 55.34 -8.78 -1.09
C ASN A 137 54.13 -9.69 -0.85
N GLY A 138 53.02 -9.10 -0.41
CA GLY A 138 51.73 -9.76 -0.31
C GLY A 138 50.62 -8.72 -0.40
N THR A 139 49.57 -9.02 -1.17
CA THR A 139 48.30 -8.29 -1.27
C THR A 139 48.06 -7.39 -0.07
N LYS A 140 48.08 -6.04 -0.25
CA LYS A 140 47.80 -5.05 0.82
C LYS A 140 46.79 -5.62 1.81
N LYS A 141 47.26 -6.07 2.97
CA LYS A 141 46.40 -6.67 3.99
C LYS A 141 45.39 -5.60 4.38
N GLN A 142 44.10 -5.94 4.32
CA GLN A 142 43.02 -5.03 4.67
C GLN A 142 43.32 -4.42 6.04
N THR A 143 43.26 -3.08 6.15
CA THR A 143 43.61 -2.41 7.40
C THR A 143 42.61 -2.78 8.50
N GLU A 144 43.02 -2.78 9.76
CA GLU A 144 42.09 -3.05 10.87
C GLU A 144 40.90 -2.08 10.88
N ARG A 145 41.11 -0.85 10.39
CA ARG A 145 40.03 0.13 10.18
C ARG A 145 39.03 -0.31 9.12
N GLU A 146 39.49 -0.82 7.98
CA GLU A 146 38.64 -1.34 6.92
C GLU A 146 37.89 -2.60 7.34
N LYS A 147 38.57 -3.53 8.03
CA LYS A 147 37.92 -4.73 8.59
C LYS A 147 36.82 -4.35 9.58
N LYS A 148 37.12 -3.44 10.53
CA LYS A 148 36.13 -2.92 11.47
C LYS A 148 34.94 -2.30 10.75
N LYS A 149 35.20 -1.45 9.74
CA LYS A 149 34.13 -0.81 8.96
C LYS A 149 33.28 -1.83 8.22
N LYS A 150 33.91 -2.83 7.59
CA LYS A 150 33.21 -3.92 6.90
C LYS A 150 32.32 -4.70 7.86
N ILE A 151 32.85 -5.15 9.00
CA ILE A 151 32.08 -5.90 10.01
C ILE A 151 30.91 -5.09 10.56
N LEU A 152 31.11 -3.80 10.83
CA LEU A 152 30.03 -2.93 11.31
C LEU A 152 28.94 -2.72 10.26
N ASN A 153 29.32 -2.54 8.99
CA ASN A 153 28.35 -2.47 7.90
C ASN A 153 27.61 -3.81 7.71
N ASP A 154 28.30 -4.95 7.77
CA ASP A 154 27.69 -6.28 7.64
C ASP A 154 26.68 -6.54 8.78
N ARG A 155 26.92 -5.97 9.98
CA ARG A 155 25.99 -6.01 11.12
C ARG A 155 24.87 -4.99 11.05
N HIS A 156 25.02 -3.93 10.25
CA HIS A 156 24.05 -2.86 10.11
C HIS A 156 22.90 -3.33 9.20
N LYS A 157 21.70 -3.45 9.78
CA LYS A 157 20.49 -3.77 9.02
C LYS A 157 19.76 -2.47 8.71
N GLU A 158 19.48 -2.23 7.43
CA GLU A 158 18.68 -1.09 7.01
C GLU A 158 17.29 -1.15 7.64
N LEU A 159 16.84 -0.01 8.18
CA LEU A 159 15.56 0.11 8.85
C LEU A 159 14.54 0.71 7.87
N ASN A 160 13.61 -0.11 7.38
CA ASN A 160 12.50 0.35 6.54
C ASN A 160 11.20 0.40 7.36
N ILE A 161 10.74 1.61 7.68
CA ILE A 161 9.57 1.84 8.55
C ILE A 161 8.43 2.61 7.87
N ASP A 162 8.65 3.16 6.67
CA ASP A 162 7.77 4.13 6.03
C ASP A 162 6.37 3.58 5.68
N ASN A 163 6.25 2.26 5.53
CA ASN A 163 5.01 1.59 5.13
C ASN A 163 4.46 0.65 6.23
N LEU A 164 4.94 0.78 7.47
CA LEU A 164 4.48 -0.06 8.59
C LEU A 164 3.27 0.57 9.30
N LYS A 165 2.31 -0.30 9.67
CA LYS A 165 1.18 0.06 10.54
C LYS A 165 1.63 0.15 11.99
N GLU A 166 0.87 0.86 12.83
CA GLU A 166 1.20 1.13 14.23
C GLU A 166 1.60 -0.11 15.03
N ASP A 167 0.84 -1.21 14.93
CA ASP A 167 1.14 -2.44 15.66
C ASP A 167 2.51 -3.02 15.28
N LYS A 168 2.85 -3.01 13.98
CA LYS A 168 4.15 -3.46 13.49
C LYS A 168 5.29 -2.53 13.88
N LEU A 169 5.03 -1.22 13.99
CA LEU A 169 6.00 -0.26 14.50
C LEU A 169 6.32 -0.51 15.97
N ARG A 170 5.32 -0.84 16.79
CA ARG A 170 5.52 -1.20 18.21
C ARG A 170 6.36 -2.48 18.36
N GLU A 171 6.09 -3.50 17.54
CA GLU A 171 6.92 -4.71 17.50
C GLU A 171 8.37 -4.42 17.09
N LYS A 172 8.58 -3.62 16.04
CA LYS A 172 9.94 -3.24 15.62
C LYS A 172 10.67 -2.38 16.64
N ALA A 173 9.98 -1.48 17.33
CA ALA A 173 10.60 -0.71 18.41
C ALA A 173 11.08 -1.62 19.53
N LYS A 174 10.29 -2.65 19.90
CA LYS A 174 10.68 -3.64 20.90
C LYS A 174 11.88 -4.47 20.46
N GLU A 175 11.89 -4.95 19.23
CA GLU A 175 13.03 -5.72 18.67
C GLU A 175 14.33 -4.90 18.66
N LEU A 176 14.27 -3.63 18.26
CA LEU A 176 15.44 -2.73 18.28
C LEU A 176 15.91 -2.47 19.71
N TRP A 177 14.99 -2.30 20.65
CA TRP A 177 15.32 -2.11 22.06
C TRP A 177 16.01 -3.35 22.66
N ASP A 178 15.47 -4.54 22.42
CA ASP A 178 16.08 -5.80 22.84
C ASP A 178 17.47 -5.99 22.22
N TRP A 179 17.65 -5.61 20.95
CA TRP A 179 18.94 -5.64 20.27
C TRP A 179 19.97 -4.70 20.90
N VAL A 180 19.60 -3.44 21.19
CA VAL A 180 20.48 -2.48 21.88
C VAL A 180 20.88 -3.02 23.25
N ARG A 181 19.91 -3.53 24.01
CA ARG A 181 20.15 -4.10 25.34
C ARG A 181 21.12 -5.28 25.31
N GLN A 182 21.01 -6.17 24.32
CA GLN A 182 21.96 -7.26 24.12
C GLN A 182 23.38 -6.72 23.86
N LEU A 183 23.53 -5.75 22.95
CA LEU A 183 24.83 -5.16 22.64
C LEU A 183 25.48 -4.46 23.84
N GLU A 184 24.68 -3.81 24.68
CA GLU A 184 25.16 -3.19 25.92
C GLU A 184 25.66 -4.24 26.92
N SER A 185 24.94 -5.35 27.07
CA SER A 185 25.37 -6.47 27.91
C SER A 185 26.70 -7.04 27.42
N GLU A 186 26.83 -7.35 26.12
CA GLU A 186 28.06 -7.87 25.54
C GLU A 186 29.24 -6.90 25.73
N LYS A 187 28.99 -5.59 25.54
CA LYS A 187 30.00 -4.55 25.76
C LYS A 187 30.48 -4.54 27.21
N PHE A 188 29.57 -4.67 28.17
CA PHE A 188 29.92 -4.71 29.59
C PHE A 188 30.83 -5.91 29.91
N ASP A 189 30.48 -7.10 29.42
CA ASP A 189 31.28 -8.31 29.61
C ASP A 189 32.68 -8.17 29.00
N PHE A 190 32.79 -7.59 27.80
CA PHE A 190 34.08 -7.32 27.18
C PHE A 190 34.92 -6.29 27.94
N GLN A 191 34.29 -5.25 28.51
CA GLN A 191 34.98 -4.27 29.34
C GLN A 191 35.53 -4.90 30.61
N TYR A 192 34.72 -5.73 31.29
CA TYR A 192 35.15 -6.46 32.48
C TYR A 192 36.30 -7.43 32.17
N LYS A 193 36.18 -8.21 31.09
CA LYS A 193 37.24 -9.11 30.63
C LYS A 193 38.54 -8.36 30.31
N CYS A 194 38.45 -7.22 29.62
CA CYS A 194 39.61 -6.40 29.32
C CYS A 194 40.28 -5.85 30.59
N MET A 195 39.48 -5.42 31.58
CA MET A 195 39.99 -4.97 32.87
C MET A 195 40.77 -6.09 33.60
N LYS A 196 40.19 -7.29 33.65
CA LYS A 196 40.83 -8.46 34.26
C LYS A 196 42.14 -8.82 33.56
N GLN A 197 42.16 -8.87 32.22
CA GLN A 197 43.36 -9.15 31.44
C GLN A 197 44.46 -8.10 31.67
N LYS A 198 44.11 -6.82 31.78
CA LYS A 198 45.08 -5.77 32.11
C LYS A 198 45.71 -5.97 33.48
N TYR A 199 44.92 -6.42 34.46
CA TYR A 199 45.44 -6.75 35.78
C TYR A 199 46.38 -7.96 35.74
N GLU A 200 45.97 -9.05 35.08
CA GLU A 200 46.79 -10.27 34.91
C GLU A 200 48.14 -9.97 34.23
N VAL A 201 48.14 -9.15 33.17
CA VAL A 201 49.37 -8.74 32.47
C VAL A 201 50.26 -7.84 33.34
N LYS A 202 49.71 -7.06 34.27
CA LYS A 202 50.50 -6.20 35.16
C LYS A 202 51.14 -7.00 36.32
N MET A 203 50.54 -8.12 36.69
CA MET A 203 51.00 -8.98 37.79
C MET A 203 52.02 -10.04 37.34
N HIS A 204 52.26 -10.16 36.03
CA HIS A 204 53.29 -11.00 35.41
C HIS A 204 54.38 -10.14 34.76
#